data_AF-A0A183EWS5-F1
#
_entry.id   AF-A0A183EWS5-F1
#
_cell.length_a   1.000
_cell.length_b   1.000
_cell.length_c   1.000
_cell.angle_alpha   90.00
_cell.angle_beta   90.00
_cell.angle_gamma   90.00
#
_symmetry.space_group_name_H-M   'P 1'
#
loop_
_entity.id
_entity.type
_entity.pdbx_description
1 polymer ?
#
loop_
_entity_poly.entity_id
_entity_poly.type
_entity_poly.pdbx_seq_one_letter_code
_entity_poly.pdbx_strand_id
1 'polypeptide(L)'
;MLPDTTVLNTKTVAEILRMGYTRIPVFSGNRNTVVALLFVKDLALLDPDDNFTIQTVCGFHEHPLRFVMEDTPLRVMLEEFKKVSLFALLLNVQFQRCITWTGNVPL
;
A
#
# COMPACT_ATOMS: atom_id res chain seq x y z
N MET A 1 -1.64 -6.80 -2.32
CA MET A 1 -1.12 -6.60 -0.94
C MET A 1 -0.15 -7.71 -0.64
N LEU A 2 0.92 -7.42 0.10
CA LEU A 2 1.97 -8.40 0.42
C LEU A 2 2.07 -8.56 1.94
N PRO A 3 2.38 -9.76 2.45
CA PRO A 3 2.69 -9.93 3.87
C PRO A 3 4.05 -9.32 4.19
N ASP A 4 4.20 -8.78 5.39
CA ASP A 4 5.44 -8.22 5.96
C ASP A 4 6.61 -9.22 5.98
N THR A 5 6.31 -10.52 6.14
CA THR A 5 7.29 -11.61 6.11
C THR A 5 7.77 -11.98 4.71
N THR A 6 7.28 -11.32 3.65
CA THR A 6 7.73 -11.61 2.27
C THR A 6 9.19 -11.22 2.09
N VAL A 7 9.96 -12.11 1.47
CA VAL A 7 11.36 -11.85 1.12
C VAL A 7 11.45 -11.30 -0.31
N LEU A 8 12.19 -10.21 -0.47
CA LEU A 8 12.37 -9.50 -1.74
C LEU A 8 13.51 -10.16 -2.56
N ASN A 9 13.25 -11.36 -3.05
CA ASN A 9 14.17 -12.07 -3.94
C ASN A 9 14.01 -11.57 -5.38
N THR A 10 14.99 -11.82 -6.24
CA THR A 10 14.96 -11.43 -7.68
C THR A 10 13.65 -11.82 -8.38
N LYS A 11 13.11 -12.99 -8.06
CA LYS A 11 11.83 -13.48 -8.62
C LYS A 11 10.65 -12.65 -8.13
N THR A 12 10.56 -12.40 -6.82
CA THR A 12 9.47 -11.62 -6.20
C THR A 12 9.48 -10.18 -6.69
N VAL A 13 10.66 -9.57 -6.76
CA VAL A 13 10.83 -8.20 -7.27
C VAL A 13 10.43 -8.10 -8.74
N ALA A 14 10.85 -9.06 -9.58
CA ALA A 14 10.46 -9.09 -10.99
C ALA A 14 8.94 -9.26 -11.16
N GLU A 15 8.29 -10.06 -10.30
CA GLU A 15 6.84 -10.22 -10.33
C GLU A 15 6.12 -8.93 -9.92
N ILE A 16 6.57 -8.26 -8.86
CA ILE A 16 6.05 -6.96 -8.41
C ILE A 16 6.16 -5.92 -9.52
N LEU A 17 7.30 -5.85 -10.21
CA LEU A 17 7.53 -4.94 -11.34
C LEU A 17 6.61 -5.28 -12.51
N ARG A 18 6.42 -6.56 -12.81
CA ARG A 18 5.53 -7.03 -13.88
C ARG A 18 4.07 -6.71 -13.61
N MET A 19 3.64 -6.69 -12.35
CA MET A 19 2.27 -6.30 -11.98
C MET A 19 1.98 -4.81 -12.27
N GLY A 20 3.00 -3.95 -12.36
CA GLY A 20 2.84 -2.54 -12.71
C GLY A 20 2.23 -1.65 -11.61
N TYR A 21 2.06 -2.17 -10.39
CA TYR A 21 1.61 -1.35 -9.26
C TYR A 21 2.75 -0.49 -8.73
N THR A 22 2.51 0.80 -8.54
CA THR A 22 3.53 1.71 -7.98
C THR A 22 3.57 1.70 -6.45
N ARG A 23 2.46 1.30 -5.81
CA ARG A 23 2.25 1.31 -4.36
C ARG A 23 1.56 0.03 -3.96
N ILE A 24 2.14 -0.70 -3.02
CA ILE A 24 1.64 -2.02 -2.61
C ILE A 24 1.46 -2.02 -1.09
N PRO A 25 0.22 -2.17 -0.58
CA PRO A 25 -0.01 -2.23 0.85
C PRO A 25 0.59 -3.51 1.44
N VAL A 26 1.24 -3.35 2.59
CA VAL A 26 1.87 -4.41 3.36
C VAL A 26 1.08 -4.66 4.63
N PHE A 27 0.70 -5.91 4.86
CA PHE A 27 -0.07 -6.30 6.04
C PHE A 27 0.73 -7.25 6.94
N SER A 28 0.41 -7.25 8.23
CA SER A 28 1.02 -8.17 9.21
C SER A 28 -0.06 -9.03 9.86
N GLY A 29 0.14 -10.35 9.83
CA GLY A 29 -0.84 -11.33 10.31
C GLY A 29 -2.11 -11.36 9.46
N ASN A 30 -3.08 -10.50 9.78
CA ASN A 30 -4.36 -10.43 9.08
C ASN A 30 -4.29 -9.44 7.91
N ARG A 31 -4.95 -9.77 6.79
CA ARG A 31 -5.06 -8.88 5.60
C ARG A 31 -5.72 -7.53 5.89
N ASN A 32 -6.47 -7.44 6.99
CA ASN A 32 -7.11 -6.20 7.44
C ASN A 32 -6.14 -5.26 8.17
N THR A 33 -5.00 -5.78 8.62
CA THR A 33 -4.02 -5.04 9.41
C THR A 33 -2.89 -4.56 8.50
N VAL A 34 -3.13 -3.43 7.83
CA VAL A 34 -2.10 -2.80 6.98
C VAL A 34 -1.13 -2.04 7.86
N VAL A 35 0.14 -2.46 7.85
CA VAL A 35 1.21 -1.90 8.71
C VAL A 35 2.13 -0.95 7.95
N ALA A 36 2.26 -1.12 6.64
CA ALA A 36 3.17 -0.32 5.81
C ALA A 36 2.72 -0.22 4.35
N LEU A 37 3.38 0.66 3.60
CA LEU A 37 3.19 0.81 2.16
C LEU A 37 4.55 0.69 1.46
N LEU A 38 4.66 -0.28 0.55
CA LEU A 38 5.85 -0.50 -0.25
C LEU A 38 5.74 0.30 -1.56
N PHE A 39 6.76 1.12 -1.85
CA PHE A 39 6.87 1.82 -3.13
C PHE A 39 7.85 1.13 -4.05
N VAL A 40 7.45 0.93 -5.30
CA VAL A 40 8.29 0.24 -6.28
C VAL A 40 9.60 0.98 -6.60
N LYS A 41 9.62 2.30 -6.46
CA LYS A 41 10.86 3.10 -6.61
C LYS A 41 11.91 2.75 -5.55
N ASP A 42 11.50 2.31 -4.36
CA ASP A 42 12.42 1.97 -3.27
C ASP A 42 13.08 0.62 -3.54
N LEU A 43 12.43 -0.25 -4.33
CA LEU A 43 13.05 -1.50 -4.81
C LEU A 43 14.17 -1.27 -5.82
N ALA A 44 14.22 -0.12 -6.50
CA ALA A 44 15.26 0.16 -7.50
C ALA A 44 16.65 0.36 -6.88
N LEU A 45 16.72 0.66 -5.58
CA LEU A 45 17.96 0.87 -4.83
C LEU A 45 18.40 -0.37 -4.04
N LEU A 46 17.58 -1.42 -4.02
CA LEU A 46 17.84 -2.65 -3.27
C LEU A 46 18.48 -3.70 -4.17
N ASP A 47 19.51 -4.36 -3.65
CA ASP A 47 20.08 -5.53 -4.28
C ASP A 47 19.22 -6.77 -3.96
N PRO A 48 18.68 -7.49 -4.96
CA PRO A 48 17.91 -8.70 -4.73
C PRO A 48 18.73 -9.86 -4.13
N ASP A 49 20.06 -9.80 -4.10
CA ASP A 49 20.92 -10.83 -3.49
C ASP A 49 20.96 -10.73 -1.95
N ASP A 50 20.64 -9.56 -1.37
CA ASP A 50 20.63 -9.33 0.07
C ASP A 50 19.42 -9.97 0.80
N ASN A 51 18.42 -10.44 0.05
CA ASN A 51 17.21 -11.11 0.58
C ASN A 51 16.55 -10.35 1.75
N PHE A 52 16.42 -9.02 1.62
CA PHE A 52 15.70 -8.22 2.61
C PHE A 52 14.23 -8.62 2.71
N THR A 53 13.68 -8.52 3.92
CA THR A 53 12.24 -8.64 4.13
C THR A 53 11.55 -7.32 3.83
N ILE A 54 10.27 -7.37 3.41
CA ILE A 54 9.47 -6.16 3.20
C ILE A 54 9.42 -5.30 4.46
N GLN A 55 9.35 -5.93 5.65
CA GLN A 55 9.38 -5.23 6.93
C GLN A 55 10.61 -4.33 7.09
N THR A 56 11.81 -4.82 6.72
CA THR A 56 13.05 -4.04 6.82
C THR A 56 13.05 -2.85 5.87
N VAL A 57 12.59 -3.04 4.64
CA VAL A 57 12.54 -1.99 3.61
C VAL A 57 11.54 -0.90 3.98
N CYS A 58 10.35 -1.30 4.43
CA CYS A 58 9.34 -0.35 4.92
C CYS A 58 9.76 0.35 6.21
N GLY A 59 10.58 -0.26 7.06
CA GLY A 59 11.16 0.39 8.23
C GLY A 59 12.22 1.43 7.86
N PHE A 60 12.99 1.20 6.79
CA PHE A 60 14.01 2.14 6.32
C PHE A 60 13.39 3.32 5.54
N HIS A 61 12.39 3.04 4.72
CA HIS A 61 11.60 4.02 3.99
C HIS A 61 10.22 4.18 4.65
N GLU A 62 10.19 4.88 5.79
CA GLU A 62 8.95 5.12 6.53
C GLU A 62 8.08 6.15 5.77
N HIS A 63 7.17 5.64 4.93
CA HIS A 63 6.20 6.48 4.26
C HIS A 63 5.01 6.74 5.18
N PRO A 64 4.60 8.00 5.37
CA PRO A 64 3.50 8.32 6.26
C PRO A 64 2.23 7.63 5.76
N LEU A 65 1.63 6.81 6.62
CA LEU A 65 0.34 6.20 6.35
C LEU A 65 -0.75 7.13 6.83
N ARG A 66 -1.66 7.50 5.92
CA ARG A 66 -2.85 8.25 6.30
C ARG A 66 -4.05 7.32 6.27
N PHE A 67 -4.61 7.10 7.46
CA PHE A 67 -5.83 6.34 7.62
C PHE A 67 -7.02 7.26 7.56
N VAL A 68 -8.06 6.85 6.84
CA VAL A 68 -9.32 7.57 6.82
C VAL A 68 -10.46 6.61 7.10
N MET A 69 -11.44 7.11 7.84
CA MET A 69 -12.64 6.36 8.20
C MET A 69 -13.61 6.31 7.02
N GLU A 70 -14.43 5.26 7.00
CA GLU A 70 -15.42 5.02 5.93
C GLU A 70 -16.51 6.10 5.88
N ASP A 71 -16.83 6.69 7.03
CA ASP A 71 -17.83 7.76 7.19
C ASP A 71 -17.33 9.15 6.76
N THR A 72 -16.04 9.27 6.41
CA THR A 72 -15.46 10.56 6.03
C THR A 72 -15.95 10.98 4.64
N PRO A 73 -16.60 12.15 4.51
CA PRO A 73 -17.16 12.59 3.24
C PRO A 73 -16.07 12.86 2.20
N LEU A 74 -16.38 12.59 0.92
CA LEU A 74 -15.44 12.74 -0.20
C LEU A 74 -14.86 14.15 -0.33
N ARG A 75 -15.63 15.19 0.05
CA ARG A 75 -15.14 16.57 0.09
C ARG A 75 -13.92 16.72 1.01
N VAL A 76 -14.02 16.18 2.22
CA VAL A 76 -12.93 16.22 3.20
C VAL A 76 -11.75 15.39 2.69
N MET A 77 -12.00 14.22 2.10
CA MET A 77 -10.95 13.41 1.46
C MET A 77 -10.19 14.21 0.39
N LEU A 78 -10.91 14.90 -0.51
CA LEU A 78 -10.33 15.69 -1.59
C LEU A 78 -9.53 16.90 -1.08
N GLU A 79 -10.00 17.54 0.00
CA GLU A 79 -9.26 18.62 0.66
C GLU A 79 -7.97 18.12 1.30
N GLU A 80 -8.02 16.95 1.94
CA GLU A 80 -6.83 16.31 2.51
C GLU A 80 -5.83 15.89 1.42
N PHE A 81 -6.31 15.37 0.27
CA PHE A 81 -5.49 15.11 -0.91
C PHE A 81 -4.87 16.38 -1.51
N LYS A 82 -5.50 17.54 -1.37
CA LYS A 82 -4.95 18.81 -1.84
C LYS A 82 -3.87 19.36 -0.91
N LYS A 83 -4.07 19.24 0.41
CA LYS A 83 -3.14 19.77 1.42
C LYS A 83 -1.83 18.99 1.43
N VAL A 84 -1.90 17.70 1.16
CA VAL A 84 -0.73 16.83 1.20
C VAL A 84 -0.66 16.10 -0.12
N SER A 85 0.43 16.28 -0.86
CA SER A 85 0.75 15.55 -2.10
C SER A 85 1.00 14.04 -1.86
N LEU A 86 0.29 13.45 -0.91
CA LEU A 86 0.39 12.08 -0.47
C LEU A 86 -0.74 11.29 -1.12
N PHE A 87 -0.42 10.65 -2.24
CA PHE A 87 -1.31 9.78 -3.00
C PHE A 87 -1.64 8.44 -2.31
N ALA A 88 -1.42 8.32 -1.01
CA ALA A 88 -1.57 7.08 -0.26
C ALA A 88 -2.53 7.28 0.92
N LEU A 89 -3.83 7.14 0.64
CA LEU A 89 -4.82 6.89 1.68
C LEU A 89 -5.00 5.39 1.80
N LEU A 90 -4.70 4.83 2.97
CA LEU A 90 -5.18 3.50 3.32
C LEU A 90 -6.52 3.70 4.01
N LEU A 91 -7.58 3.14 3.42
CA LEU A 91 -8.83 3.00 4.15
C LEU A 91 -8.56 2.15 5.38
N ASN A 92 -8.99 2.62 6.55
CA ASN A 92 -8.94 1.83 7.76
C ASN A 92 -9.97 0.70 7.60
N VAL A 93 -9.55 -0.48 7.12
CA VAL A 93 -10.41 -1.66 6.99
C VAL A 93 -10.53 -2.32 8.37
N GLN A 94 -11.09 -1.58 9.33
CA GLN A 94 -11.89 -2.23 10.38
C GLN A 94 -13.18 -2.65 9.70
N PHE A 95 -13.40 -3.95 9.67
CA PHE A 95 -14.33 -4.65 8.80
C PHE A 95 -15.78 -4.26 9.08
N GLN A 96 -16.39 -3.35 8.30
CA GLN A 96 -17.86 -3.38 8.09
C GLN A 96 -18.44 -2.63 6.87
N ARG A 97 -17.87 -2.76 5.66
CA ARG A 97 -18.64 -3.07 4.43
C ARG A 97 -17.76 -3.13 3.19
N CYS A 98 -17.99 -4.17 2.39
CA CYS A 98 -17.39 -4.32 1.07
C CYS A 98 -17.79 -3.16 0.16
N ILE A 99 -16.81 -2.43 -0.37
CA ILE A 99 -16.97 -1.76 -1.66
C ILE A 99 -16.03 -2.46 -2.63
N THR A 100 -16.55 -3.51 -3.28
CA THR A 100 -16.04 -3.90 -4.58
C THR A 100 -16.33 -2.76 -5.54
N TRP A 101 -15.28 -2.07 -6.01
CA TRP A 101 -15.37 -1.22 -7.21
C TRP A 101 -15.62 -2.12 -8.43
N THR A 102 -16.85 -2.59 -8.60
CA THR A 102 -17.37 -2.96 -9.91
C THR A 102 -17.92 -1.67 -10.50
N GLY A 103 -17.18 -1.12 -11.47
CA GLY A 103 -17.64 0.03 -12.23
C GLY A 103 -19.03 -0.23 -12.79
N ASN A 104 -19.99 0.57 -12.35
CA ASN A 104 -21.18 0.83 -13.12
C ASN A 104 -21.56 2.28 -12.85
N VAL A 105 -21.18 3.15 -13.79
CA VAL A 105 -21.63 4.53 -13.87
C VAL A 105 -22.92 4.48 -14.69
N PRO A 106 -24.11 4.69 -14.11
CA PRO A 106 -25.29 4.91 -14.92
C PRO A 106 -25.26 6.33 -15.47
N LEU A 107 -25.57 6.45 -16.77
CA LEU A 107 -25.81 7.68 -17.50
C LEU A 107 -26.94 8.51 -16.88
#